data_AF-A0A8J5JXN4-F1
#
_entry.id   AF-A0A8J5JXN4-F1
#
_cell.length_a   1.000
_cell.length_b   1.000
_cell.length_c   1.000
_cell.angle_alpha   90.00
_cell.angle_beta   90.00
_cell.angle_gamma   90.00
#
_symmetry.space_group_name_H-M   'P 1'
#
loop_
_entity.id
_entity.type
_entity.pdbx_description
1 polymer ?
#
loop_
_entity_poly.entity_id
_entity_poly.type
_entity_poly.pdbx_seq_one_letter_code
_entity_poly.pdbx_strand_id
1 'polypeptide(L)' 'MSDCMLDNARCNDATLHLAYRGRCGDSQERVPYTLCLFTMTLGVTENNGKVYGNECQLNIAICNDPSLKPGSLS' A
#
# COMPACT_ATOMS: atom_id res chain seq x y z
N MET A 1 -18.11 -9.35 -0.64
CA MET A 1 -17.84 -10.78 -0.82
C MET A 1 -17.61 -11.37 0.56
N SER A 2 -18.32 -12.43 0.96
CA SER A 2 -18.01 -13.15 2.21
C SER A 2 -16.94 -14.21 1.96
N ASP A 3 -16.23 -14.63 3.01
CA ASP A 3 -15.18 -15.66 2.91
C ASP A 3 -15.72 -16.96 2.28
N CYS A 4 -16.93 -17.37 2.66
CA CYS A 4 -17.60 -18.54 2.07
C CYS A 4 -17.82 -18.41 0.55
N MET A 5 -18.17 -17.23 0.05
CA MET A 5 -18.38 -17.02 -1.40
C MET A 5 -17.04 -17.07 -2.16
N LEU A 6 -15.95 -16.60 -1.56
CA LEU A 6 -14.61 -16.72 -2.15
C LEU A 6 -14.17 -18.19 -2.21
N ASP A 7 -14.39 -18.94 -1.14
CA ASP A 7 -14.06 -20.37 -1.11
C ASP A 7 -14.89 -21.19 -2.10
N ASN A 8 -16.17 -20.86 -2.27
CA ASN A 8 -16.98 -21.48 -3.31
C ASN A 8 -16.47 -21.15 -4.73
N ALA A 9 -16.07 -19.91 -4.99
CA ALA A 9 -15.52 -19.50 -6.28
C ALA A 9 -14.20 -20.23 -6.62
N ARG A 10 -13.37 -20.51 -5.61
CA ARG A 10 -12.13 -21.28 -5.76
C ARG A 10 -12.34 -22.71 -6.26
N CYS A 11 -13.53 -23.28 -6.08
CA CYS A 11 -13.86 -24.58 -6.68
C CYS A 11 -13.84 -24.54 -8.21
N ASN A 12 -14.08 -23.37 -8.82
CA ASN A 12 -14.03 -23.18 -10.27
C ASN A 12 -12.69 -22.61 -10.74
N ASP A 13 -12.04 -21.77 -9.93
CA ASP A 13 -10.73 -21.20 -10.22
C ASP A 13 -9.85 -21.17 -8.98
N ALA A 14 -8.92 -22.13 -8.90
CA ALA A 14 -8.00 -22.28 -7.78
C ALA A 14 -6.95 -21.16 -7.68
N THR A 15 -6.82 -20.28 -8.68
CA THR A 15 -5.89 -19.14 -8.64
C THR A 15 -6.43 -17.98 -7.80
N LEU A 16 -7.73 -17.98 -7.52
CA LEU A 16 -8.40 -16.95 -6.74
C LEU A 16 -7.90 -16.92 -5.29
N HIS A 17 -7.56 -15.72 -4.82
CA HIS A 17 -7.17 -15.48 -3.44
C HIS A 17 -7.71 -14.14 -2.94
N LEU A 18 -7.83 -14.01 -1.61
CA LEU A 18 -8.30 -12.78 -1.00
C LEU A 18 -7.26 -11.68 -1.18
N ALA A 19 -7.55 -10.68 -2.01
CA ALA A 19 -6.67 -9.53 -2.18
C ALA A 19 -6.67 -8.63 -0.93
N TYR A 20 -7.86 -8.27 -0.44
CA TYR A 20 -8.06 -7.50 0.79
C TYR A 20 -9.49 -7.68 1.31
N ARG A 21 -9.71 -7.35 2.59
CA ARG A 21 -11.05 -7.38 3.20
C ARG A 21 -11.81 -6.09 2.93
N GLY A 22 -13.13 -6.20 2.74
CA GLY A 22 -14.02 -5.09 2.42
C GLY A 22 -14.66 -5.24 1.04
N ARG A 23 -15.36 -4.20 0.59
CA ARG A 23 -15.90 -4.15 -0.78
C ARG A 23 -14.86 -3.58 -1.73
N CYS A 24 -14.82 -4.12 -2.94
CA CYS A 24 -14.02 -3.55 -4.01
C CYS A 24 -14.62 -2.22 -4.46
N GLY A 25 -13.79 -1.24 -4.81
CA GLY A 25 -14.24 0.03 -5.41
C GLY A 25 -14.87 1.03 -4.44
N ASP A 26 -15.21 0.62 -3.20
CA ASP A 26 -15.20 1.57 -2.09
C ASP A 26 -13.76 2.09 -2.05
N SER A 27 -13.57 3.40 -2.23
CA SER A 27 -12.28 4.05 -2.07
C SER A 27 -11.84 3.79 -0.65
N GLN A 28 -11.22 2.64 -0.42
CA GLN A 28 -10.55 2.37 0.81
C GLN A 28 -9.57 3.51 0.93
N GLU A 29 -9.79 4.33 1.95
CA GLU A 29 -8.73 4.80 2.81
C GLU A 29 -7.81 3.58 3.00
N ARG A 30 -6.86 3.40 2.09
CA ARG A 30 -5.68 2.61 2.35
C ARG A 30 -4.92 3.46 3.34
N VAL A 31 -5.39 3.46 4.58
CA VAL A 31 -4.65 4.03 5.70
C VAL A 31 -3.53 3.06 5.95
N PRO A 32 -2.30 3.36 5.53
CA PRO A 32 -1.17 2.56 5.96
C PRO A 32 -1.00 3.00 7.41
N TYR A 33 -1.39 2.10 8.30
CA TYR A 33 -1.26 2.16 9.75
C TYR A 33 -0.50 3.38 10.29
N THR A 34 -1.23 4.18 11.07
CA THR A 34 -0.92 5.48 11.70
C THR A 34 0.40 5.56 12.52
N LEU A 35 1.25 4.52 12.54
CA LEU A 35 2.56 4.57 13.18
C LEU A 35 3.69 4.34 12.17
N CYS A 36 4.16 5.40 11.53
CA CYS A 36 5.58 5.47 11.20
C CYS A 36 6.31 5.93 12.47
N LEU A 37 7.01 5.01 13.14
CA LEU A 37 7.95 5.40 14.19
C LEU A 37 8.94 6.39 13.59
N PHE A 38 9.25 7.46 14.34
CA PHE A 38 10.22 8.47 13.94
C PHE A 38 11.63 7.88 14.06
N THR A 39 12.00 6.98 13.16
CA THR A 39 13.38 6.58 12.97
C THR A 39 14.03 7.61 12.05
N MET A 40 15.06 8.31 12.54
CA MET A 40 15.81 9.27 11.75
C MET A 40 16.76 8.51 10.81
N THR A 41 16.20 7.97 9.72
CA THR A 41 16.99 7.42 8.62
C THR A 41 17.36 8.53 7.65
N LEU A 42 18.50 8.41 6.97
CA LEU A 42 18.87 9.29 5.84
C LEU A 42 17.66 9.35 4.90
N GLY A 43 17.07 10.54 4.76
CA GLY A 43 15.76 10.69 4.15
C GLY A 43 15.72 10.09 2.74
N VAL A 44 14.62 9.38 2.43
CA VAL A 44 14.42 8.84 1.09
C VAL A 44 13.92 9.96 0.20
N THR A 45 14.61 10.16 -0.93
CA THR A 45 14.22 11.16 -1.93
C THR A 45 13.32 10.49 -2.95
N GLU A 46 12.16 11.08 -3.20
CA GLU A 46 11.28 10.71 -4.30
C GLU A 46 11.74 11.38 -5.61
N ASN A 47 11.34 10.88 -6.76
CA ASN A 47 11.74 11.42 -8.07
C ASN A 47 11.45 12.93 -8.26
N ASN A 48 10.53 13.52 -7.50
CA ASN A 48 10.20 14.95 -7.54
C ASN A 48 11.03 15.81 -6.56
N GLY A 49 12.08 15.27 -5.94
CA GLY A 49 12.96 16.00 -5.01
C GLY A 49 12.38 16.18 -3.61
N LYS A 50 11.23 15.55 -3.31
CA LYS A 50 10.64 15.55 -1.97
C LYS A 50 11.32 14.49 -1.10
N VAL A 51 11.75 14.91 0.09
CA VAL A 51 12.46 14.05 1.05
C VAL A 51 11.48 13.57 2.12
N TYR A 52 11.39 12.26 2.31
CA TYR A 52 10.62 11.62 3.38
C TYR A 52 11.57 11.13 4.46
N GLY A 53 11.21 11.29 5.74
CA GLY A 53 12.09 11.00 6.87
C GLY A 53 12.46 9.52 7.01
N ASN A 54 11.66 8.62 6.43
CA ASN A 54 11.97 7.21 6.29
C ASN A 54 11.12 6.55 5.19
N GLU A 55 11.42 5.28 4.89
CA GLU A 55 10.71 4.47 3.90
C GLU A 55 9.21 4.32 4.23
N CYS A 56 8.84 4.23 5.52
CA CYS A 56 7.44 4.16 5.93
C CYS A 56 6.67 5.42 5.49
N GLN A 57 7.25 6.61 5.69
CA GLN A 57 6.63 7.87 5.25
C GLN A 57 6.50 7.96 3.72
N LEU A 58 7.49 7.47 2.97
CA LEU A 58 7.42 7.40 1.51
C LEU A 58 6.32 6.42 1.04
N ASN A 59 6.24 5.24 1.64
CA ASN A 59 5.21 4.25 1.31
C ASN A 59 3.81 4.77 1.64
N ILE A 60 3.64 5.56 2.71
CA ILE A 60 2.38 6.26 2.97
C ILE A 60 2.07 7.26 1.88
N ALA A 61 3.06 8.06 1.49
CA ALA A 61 2.87 9.04 0.44
C ALA A 61 2.47 8.38 -0.88
N ILE A 62 3.17 7.32 -1.31
CA ILE A 62 2.86 6.54 -2.53
C ILE A 62 1.46 5.94 -2.44
N CYS A 63 1.03 5.52 -1.25
CA CYS A 63 -0.30 4.97 -1.04
C CYS A 63 -1.41 6.04 -1.24
N ASN A 64 -1.15 7.27 -0.81
CA ASN A 64 -2.06 8.40 -0.98
C ASN A 64 -2.00 9.00 -2.39
N ASP A 65 -0.84 8.90 -3.04
CA ASP A 65 -0.58 9.42 -4.38
C ASP A 65 0.26 8.40 -5.18
N PRO A 66 -0.42 7.55 -5.99
CA PRO A 66 0.25 6.53 -6.80
C PRO A 66 1.17 7.09 -7.89
N SER A 67 1.16 8.41 -8.14
CA SER A 67 2.07 9.06 -9.09
C SER A 67 3.49 9.21 -8.52
N LEU A 68 3.63 9.15 -7.19
CA LEU A 68 4.92 9.18 -6.51
C LEU A 68 5.67 7.87 -6.75
N LYS A 69 6.97 7.95 -7.00
CA LYS A 69 7.85 6.79 -7.19
C LYS A 69 9.07 6.92 -6.29
N PRO A 70 9.55 5.82 -5.68
CA PRO A 70 10.81 5.85 -4.94
C PRO A 70 11.91 6.40 -5.85
N GLY A 71 12.61 7.45 -5.40
CA GLY A 71 13.79 7.93 -6.09
C GLY A 71 14.91 6.93 -5.88
N SER A 72 15.66 6.64 -6.94
CA SER A 72 16.88 5.85 -6.82
C SER A 72 17.94 6.73 -6.15
N LEU A 73 18.40 6.33 -4.96
CA LEU A 73 19.64 6.84 -4.40
C LEU A 73 20.77 6.39 -5.33
N SER A 74 21.31 7.32 -6.12
CA SER A 74 22.61 7.18 -6.77
C SER A 74 23.69 7.83 -5.92
#